data_AF-A0A6A4EP32-F1
#
_entry.id   AF-A0A6A4EP32-F1
#
_cell.length_a   1.000
_cell.length_b   1.000
_cell.length_c   1.000
_cell.angle_alpha   90.00
_cell.angle_beta   90.00
_cell.angle_gamma   90.00
#
_symmetry.space_group_name_H-M   'P 1'
#
loop_
_entity.id
_entity.type
_entity.pdbx_description
1 polymer ?
#
loop_
_entity_poly.entity_id
_entity_poly.type
_entity_poly.pdbx_seq_one_letter_code
_entity_poly.pdbx_strand_id
1 'polypeptide(L)'
;MTILRPGSSVLKPGVRERQRELETVITKYELLLAIGRTKNPDFESIDQQQVIFRLAECRLALARVQRTAWQIDQNGQTPIQPSGDNENDEAVDAVETMQTTLHDMLEKTRRLYQLPEVVRSIVAVQGEVQVLIETGELFTFCGNHANAMSAYAEAIRLCYNVEDEATEAILTSKLRKLQRHADAAARVEALVVERASDGDNNGESERSKLKAAFEKVADDYGFLVKNQLQAFSGELGMHEALTNSEIDDMWRQMQQNDKSAHTRDDAQRPASNAISFDTFWRWWVSDAVYDYMMKHALI
;
A
#
# COMPACT_ATOMS: atom_id res chain seq x y z
N MET A 1 20.38 -14.55 27.06
CA MET A 1 19.89 -13.43 26.23
C MET A 1 18.80 -13.97 25.32
N THR A 2 17.54 -13.69 25.62
CA THR A 2 16.43 -13.93 24.68
C THR A 2 16.58 -12.93 23.55
N ILE A 3 17.01 -13.39 22.36
CA ILE A 3 16.92 -12.61 21.13
C ILE A 3 15.42 -12.38 20.91
N LEU A 4 14.92 -11.21 21.32
CA LEU A 4 13.56 -10.80 21.04
C LEU A 4 13.47 -10.56 19.54
N ARG A 5 12.54 -11.25 18.87
CA ARG A 5 12.32 -11.06 17.44
C ARG A 5 11.87 -9.62 17.18
N PRO A 6 12.29 -9.00 16.07
CA PRO A 6 11.84 -7.66 15.71
C PRO A 6 10.29 -7.61 15.70
N GLY A 7 9.71 -6.53 16.26
CA GLY A 7 8.26 -6.36 16.42
C GLY A 7 7.57 -7.16 17.53
N SER A 8 8.19 -8.19 18.12
CA SER A 8 7.55 -9.00 19.17
C SER A 8 7.38 -8.25 20.51
N SER A 9 8.19 -7.22 20.75
CA SER A 9 8.10 -6.34 21.93
C SER A 9 6.78 -5.58 22.01
N VAL A 10 6.19 -5.26 20.86
CA VAL A 10 4.96 -4.48 20.71
C VAL A 10 3.72 -5.33 20.98
N LEU A 11 3.85 -6.66 20.90
CA LEU A 11 2.76 -7.57 21.16
C LEU A 11 2.46 -7.68 22.67
N LYS A 12 1.17 -7.60 23.00
CA LYS A 12 0.67 -7.87 24.37
C LYS A 12 1.17 -9.24 24.85
N PRO A 13 1.48 -9.41 26.14
CA PRO A 13 2.04 -10.67 26.67
C PRO A 13 1.27 -11.92 26.26
N GLY A 14 -0.07 -11.89 26.29
CA GLY A 14 -0.90 -13.02 25.86
C GLY A 14 -0.78 -13.33 24.36
N VAL A 15 -0.55 -12.34 23.50
CA VAL A 15 -0.37 -12.58 22.05
C VAL A 15 1.01 -13.21 21.79
N ARG A 16 2.04 -12.79 22.52
CA ARG A 16 3.37 -13.42 22.46
C ARG A 16 3.35 -14.88 22.92
N GLU A 17 2.58 -15.18 23.96
CA GLU A 17 2.40 -16.55 24.43
C GLU A 17 1.71 -17.41 23.36
N ARG A 18 0.60 -16.93 22.79
CA ARG A 18 -0.07 -17.61 21.66
C ARG A 18 0.82 -17.78 20.44
N GLN A 19 1.69 -16.82 20.15
CA GLN A 19 2.68 -16.94 19.06
C GLN A 19 3.67 -18.08 19.34
N ARG A 20 4.18 -18.21 20.57
CA ARG A 20 5.08 -19.32 20.94
C ARG A 20 4.37 -20.67 20.92
N GLU A 21 3.12 -20.72 21.38
CA GLU A 21 2.28 -21.92 21.28
C GLU A 21 2.13 -22.33 19.80
N LEU A 22 1.85 -21.37 18.93
CA LEU A 22 1.69 -21.60 17.50
C LEU A 22 2.97 -22.14 16.85
N GLU A 23 4.14 -21.60 17.19
CA GLU A 23 5.44 -22.11 16.73
C GLU A 23 5.71 -23.54 17.20
N THR A 24 5.32 -23.86 18.44
CA THR A 24 5.44 -25.22 18.99
C THR A 24 4.54 -26.19 18.23
N VAL A 25 3.30 -25.76 17.94
CA VAL A 25 2.33 -26.55 17.17
C VAL A 25 2.79 -26.76 15.72
N ILE A 26 3.39 -25.75 15.08
CA ILE A 26 4.00 -25.86 13.75
C ILE A 26 5.09 -26.93 13.76
N THR A 27 6.02 -26.86 14.72
CA THR A 27 7.12 -27.84 14.85
C THR A 27 6.57 -29.27 15.00
N LYS A 28 5.49 -29.43 15.79
CA LYS A 28 4.81 -30.72 15.95
C LYS A 28 4.21 -31.22 14.62
N TYR A 29 3.51 -30.37 13.88
CA TYR A 29 2.91 -30.79 12.60
C TYR A 29 3.95 -31.04 11.51
N GLU A 30 5.08 -30.32 11.50
CA GLU A 30 6.21 -30.61 10.63
C GLU A 30 6.80 -32.01 10.91
N LEU A 31 6.95 -32.35 12.19
CA LEU A 31 7.40 -33.68 12.61
C LEU A 31 6.38 -34.76 12.21
N LEU A 32 5.08 -34.52 12.44
CA LEU A 32 4.03 -35.47 12.05
C LEU A 32 3.99 -35.67 10.52
N LEU A 33 4.19 -34.61 9.74
CA LEU A 33 4.26 -34.71 8.29
C LEU A 33 5.50 -35.49 7.84
N ALA A 34 6.65 -35.25 8.47
CA ALA A 34 7.89 -35.98 8.18
C ALA A 34 7.76 -37.47 8.51
N ILE A 35 7.19 -37.80 9.67
CA ILE A 35 6.95 -39.18 10.10
C ILE A 35 5.89 -39.85 9.24
N GLY A 36 4.79 -39.17 8.92
CA GLY A 36 3.72 -39.69 8.08
C GLY A 36 4.18 -40.03 6.66
N ARG A 37 5.23 -39.36 6.16
CA ARG A 37 5.87 -39.68 4.87
C ARG A 37 6.80 -40.90 4.93
N THR A 38 7.14 -41.38 6.12
CA THR A 38 7.90 -42.63 6.25
C THR A 38 7.01 -43.81 5.91
N LYS A 39 7.56 -44.84 5.25
CA LYS A 39 6.83 -46.10 4.95
C LYS A 39 6.69 -47.00 6.19
N ASN A 40 6.68 -46.43 7.38
CA ASN A 40 6.57 -47.18 8.62
C ASN A 40 5.08 -47.48 8.90
N PRO A 41 4.68 -48.77 9.00
CA PRO A 41 3.28 -49.16 9.24
C PRO A 41 2.71 -48.61 10.55
N ASP A 42 3.53 -48.33 11.56
CA ASP A 42 3.07 -47.78 12.84
C ASP A 42 2.42 -46.38 12.69
N PHE A 43 2.72 -45.68 11.59
CA PHE A 43 2.24 -44.32 11.31
C PHE A 43 1.25 -44.24 10.14
N GLU A 44 0.79 -45.38 9.63
CA GLU A 44 -0.16 -45.45 8.50
C GLU A 44 -1.53 -44.81 8.83
N SER A 45 -1.86 -44.70 10.12
CA SER A 45 -3.09 -44.04 10.60
C SER A 45 -3.05 -42.50 10.55
N ILE A 46 -1.90 -41.89 10.25
CA ILE A 46 -1.78 -40.43 10.16
C ILE A 46 -2.43 -39.94 8.86
N ASP A 47 -3.51 -39.17 8.98
CA ASP A 47 -4.10 -38.44 7.86
C ASP A 47 -3.16 -37.31 7.41
N GLN A 48 -2.39 -37.57 6.36
CA GLN A 48 -1.45 -36.62 5.79
C GLN A 48 -2.14 -35.36 5.27
N GLN A 49 -3.35 -35.46 4.70
CA GLN A 49 -4.07 -34.30 4.17
C GLN A 49 -4.44 -33.35 5.30
N GLN A 50 -5.00 -33.90 6.39
CA GLN A 50 -5.34 -33.11 7.57
C GLN A 50 -4.11 -32.46 8.20
N VAL A 51 -2.99 -33.19 8.31
CA VAL A 51 -1.72 -32.63 8.82
C VAL A 51 -1.23 -31.48 7.96
N ILE A 52 -1.29 -31.61 6.62
CA ILE A 52 -0.88 -30.55 5.68
C ILE A 52 -1.77 -29.30 5.87
N PHE A 53 -3.09 -29.46 5.91
CA PHE A 53 -4.00 -28.34 6.10
C PHE A 53 -3.76 -27.63 7.44
N ARG A 54 -3.64 -28.37 8.54
CA ARG A 54 -3.38 -27.79 9.87
C ARG A 54 -2.03 -27.08 9.95
N LEU A 55 -0.99 -27.67 9.36
CA LEU A 55 0.33 -27.04 9.30
C LEU A 55 0.27 -25.72 8.53
N ALA A 56 -0.39 -25.70 7.38
CA ALA A 56 -0.51 -24.52 6.53
C ALA A 56 -1.32 -23.41 7.23
N GLU A 57 -2.46 -23.76 7.86
CA GLU A 57 -3.26 -22.84 8.67
C GLU A 57 -2.42 -22.20 9.80
N CYS A 58 -1.64 -23.01 10.53
CA CYS A 58 -0.81 -22.52 11.62
C CYS A 58 0.30 -21.58 11.11
N ARG A 59 0.98 -21.92 10.01
CA ARG A 59 2.03 -21.07 9.43
C ARG A 59 1.47 -19.75 8.91
N LEU A 60 0.31 -19.78 8.26
CA LEU A 60 -0.39 -18.59 7.79
C LEU A 60 -0.79 -17.68 8.97
N ALA A 61 -1.33 -18.25 10.05
CA ALA A 61 -1.64 -17.50 11.26
C ALA A 61 -0.38 -16.86 11.88
N LEU A 62 0.75 -17.57 11.88
CA LEU A 62 2.01 -17.04 12.39
C LEU A 62 2.50 -15.86 11.54
N ALA A 63 2.49 -16.00 10.21
CA ALA A 63 2.87 -14.95 9.28
C ALA A 63 2.02 -13.68 9.48
N ARG A 64 0.70 -13.84 9.68
CA ARG A 64 -0.23 -12.74 9.99
C ARG A 64 0.12 -12.01 11.28
N VAL A 65 0.37 -12.76 12.35
CA VAL A 65 0.75 -12.19 13.66
C VAL A 65 2.05 -11.42 13.54
N GLN A 66 3.06 -11.98 12.87
CA GLN A 66 4.35 -11.33 12.68
C GLN A 66 4.26 -10.10 11.79
N ARG A 67 3.54 -10.16 10.67
CA ARG A 67 3.26 -9.00 9.81
C ARG A 67 2.58 -7.89 10.61
N THR A 68 1.54 -8.21 11.36
CA THR A 68 0.80 -7.23 12.17
C THR A 68 1.69 -6.63 13.25
N ALA A 69 2.49 -7.45 13.94
CA ALA A 69 3.45 -6.98 14.93
C ALA A 69 4.45 -5.98 14.32
N TRP A 70 4.99 -6.33 13.15
CA TRP A 70 5.91 -5.48 12.40
C TRP A 70 5.26 -4.18 11.95
N GLN A 71 4.02 -4.22 11.45
CA GLN A 71 3.27 -3.01 11.09
C GLN A 71 3.05 -2.07 12.28
N ILE A 72 2.74 -2.60 13.46
CA ILE A 72 2.54 -1.77 14.66
C ILE A 72 3.88 -1.18 15.12
N ASP A 73 4.97 -1.95 15.06
CA ASP A 73 6.32 -1.49 15.41
C ASP A 73 6.75 -0.31 14.53
N GLN A 74 6.54 -0.41 13.22
CA GLN A 74 6.83 0.65 12.25
C GLN A 74 5.92 1.89 12.46
N ASN A 75 4.64 1.69 12.76
CA ASN A 75 3.72 2.81 13.04
C ASN A 75 3.98 3.48 14.41
N GLY A 76 4.63 2.78 15.35
CA GLY A 76 4.99 3.28 16.67
C GLY A 76 6.28 4.07 16.72
N GLN A 77 7.10 4.00 15.67
CA GLN A 77 8.29 4.84 15.51
C GLN A 77 7.83 6.25 15.09
N THR A 78 7.84 7.19 16.03
CA THR A 78 7.76 8.62 15.69
C THR A 78 8.89 8.99 14.72
N PRO A 79 8.66 9.89 13.74
CA PRO A 79 9.72 10.34 12.86
C PRO A 79 10.80 11.01 13.71
N ILE A 80 11.89 10.30 13.97
CA ILE A 80 13.07 10.84 14.64
C ILE A 80 13.63 11.86 13.66
N GLN A 81 13.71 13.13 14.09
CA GLN A 81 14.37 14.18 13.32
C GLN A 81 15.77 13.70 12.91
N PRO A 82 16.21 13.98 11.67
CA PRO A 82 17.43 13.40 11.14
C PRO A 82 18.62 13.95 11.92
N SER A 83 19.18 13.13 12.81
CA SER A 83 20.49 13.35 13.39
C SER A 83 21.47 12.34 12.77
N GLY A 84 22.19 12.79 11.74
CA GLY A 84 23.53 12.32 11.39
C GLY A 84 23.67 10.90 10.84
N ASP A 85 23.56 10.77 9.52
CA ASP A 85 24.41 10.00 8.58
C ASP A 85 24.76 8.52 8.79
N ASN A 86 24.29 7.79 9.81
CA ASN A 86 24.58 6.35 9.93
C ASN A 86 23.39 5.44 10.30
N GLU A 87 22.19 5.98 10.59
CA GLU A 87 21.04 5.16 11.03
C GLU A 87 20.13 4.68 9.87
N ASN A 88 20.28 5.23 8.67
CA ASN A 88 19.43 4.86 7.53
C ASN A 88 19.75 3.49 6.95
N ASP A 89 21.02 3.07 6.91
CA ASP A 89 21.39 1.78 6.31
C ASP A 89 20.93 0.59 7.17
N GLU A 90 21.03 0.67 8.50
CA GLU A 90 20.59 -0.41 9.39
C GLU A 90 19.05 -0.57 9.42
N ALA A 91 18.30 0.52 9.29
CA ALA A 91 16.83 0.49 9.27
C ALA A 91 16.28 -0.08 7.95
N VAL A 92 16.93 0.25 6.82
CA VAL A 92 16.59 -0.29 5.49
C VAL A 92 16.91 -1.79 5.43
N ASP A 93 18.07 -2.21 5.94
CA ASP A 93 18.45 -3.62 6.04
C ASP A 93 17.48 -4.42 6.93
N ALA A 94 17.02 -3.85 8.05
CA ALA A 94 16.04 -4.49 8.95
C ALA A 94 14.64 -4.65 8.32
N VAL A 95 14.22 -3.70 7.48
CA VAL A 95 12.94 -3.74 6.75
C VAL A 95 12.99 -4.78 5.62
N GLU A 96 14.06 -4.77 4.83
CA GLU A 96 14.26 -5.70 3.71
C GLU A 96 14.39 -7.15 4.21
N THR A 97 15.09 -7.37 5.33
CA THR A 97 15.21 -8.69 5.97
C THR A 97 13.88 -9.21 6.51
N MET A 98 13.04 -8.36 7.11
CA MET A 98 11.72 -8.77 7.60
C MET A 98 10.75 -9.08 6.46
N GLN A 99 10.70 -8.22 5.44
CA GLN A 99 9.89 -8.45 4.23
C GLN A 99 10.25 -9.80 3.59
N THR A 100 11.55 -10.06 3.40
CA THR A 100 12.03 -11.31 2.79
C THR A 100 11.68 -12.52 3.65
N THR A 101 11.82 -12.41 4.97
CA THR A 101 11.47 -13.48 5.92
C THR A 101 9.99 -13.81 5.87
N LEU A 102 9.11 -12.81 5.92
CA LEU A 102 7.67 -13.01 5.85
C LEU A 102 7.23 -13.55 4.49
N HIS A 103 7.85 -13.08 3.41
CA HIS A 103 7.58 -13.59 2.07
C HIS A 103 7.99 -15.07 1.93
N ASP A 104 9.17 -15.46 2.40
CA ASP A 104 9.61 -16.85 2.42
C ASP A 104 8.69 -17.74 3.27
N MET A 105 8.20 -17.25 4.40
CA MET A 105 7.21 -17.97 5.21
C MET A 105 5.89 -18.18 4.47
N LEU A 106 5.39 -17.16 3.77
CA LEU A 106 4.16 -17.25 2.97
C LEU A 106 4.36 -18.20 1.79
N GLU A 107 5.49 -18.12 1.07
CA GLU A 107 5.82 -19.02 -0.04
C GLU A 107 5.95 -20.48 0.42
N LYS A 108 6.63 -20.74 1.54
CA LYS A 108 6.69 -22.07 2.16
C LYS A 108 5.31 -22.58 2.57
N THR A 109 4.40 -21.70 2.97
CA THR A 109 3.01 -22.05 3.31
C THR A 109 2.21 -22.36 2.06
N ARG A 110 2.37 -21.56 0.99
CA ARG A 110 1.76 -21.79 -0.32
C ARG A 110 2.09 -23.18 -0.87
N ARG A 111 3.36 -23.57 -0.79
CA ARG A 111 3.83 -24.88 -1.25
C ARG A 111 3.16 -26.06 -0.54
N LEU A 112 2.67 -25.89 0.69
CA LEU A 112 1.92 -26.94 1.39
C LEU A 112 0.57 -27.21 0.72
N TYR A 113 -0.13 -26.16 0.25
CA TYR A 113 -1.39 -26.31 -0.47
C TYR A 113 -1.21 -26.87 -1.90
N GLN A 114 0.00 -26.78 -2.45
CA GLN A 114 0.34 -27.33 -3.76
C GLN A 114 0.84 -28.79 -3.70
N LEU A 115 0.91 -29.39 -2.50
CA LEU A 115 1.33 -30.77 -2.34
C LEU A 115 0.36 -31.74 -3.04
N PRO A 116 0.84 -32.79 -3.75
CA PRO A 116 -0.01 -33.73 -4.47
C PRO A 116 -1.14 -34.34 -3.63
N GLU A 117 -0.88 -34.51 -2.34
CA GLU A 117 -1.81 -35.04 -1.34
C GLU A 117 -3.08 -34.18 -1.21
N VAL A 118 -2.98 -32.86 -1.40
CA VAL A 118 -4.09 -31.90 -1.15
C VAL A 118 -4.47 -31.03 -2.35
N VAL A 119 -3.62 -30.92 -3.38
CA VAL A 119 -3.76 -29.94 -4.49
C VAL A 119 -5.09 -30.00 -5.26
N ARG A 120 -5.77 -31.16 -5.23
CA ARG A 120 -7.09 -31.33 -5.88
C ARG A 120 -8.27 -30.88 -5.02
N SER A 121 -8.03 -30.51 -3.77
CA SER A 121 -9.07 -30.09 -2.83
C SER A 121 -9.40 -28.60 -3.04
N ILE A 122 -10.69 -28.27 -3.05
CA ILE A 122 -11.17 -26.88 -3.02
C ILE A 122 -10.59 -26.14 -1.82
N VAL A 123 -10.44 -26.83 -0.67
CA VAL A 123 -9.86 -26.26 0.56
C VAL A 123 -8.39 -25.87 0.35
N ALA A 124 -7.64 -26.62 -0.46
CA ALA A 124 -6.27 -26.28 -0.77
C ALA A 124 -6.18 -25.01 -1.63
N VAL A 125 -7.07 -24.87 -2.61
CA VAL A 125 -7.15 -23.66 -3.44
C VAL A 125 -7.57 -22.46 -2.60
N GLN A 126 -8.55 -22.60 -1.71
CA GLN A 126 -8.94 -21.53 -0.77
C GLN A 126 -7.78 -21.14 0.16
N GLY A 127 -7.02 -22.12 0.64
CA GLY A 127 -5.80 -21.88 1.43
C GLY A 127 -4.73 -21.11 0.64
N GLU A 128 -4.51 -21.48 -0.62
CA GLU A 128 -3.58 -20.79 -1.52
C GLU A 128 -4.00 -19.33 -1.77
N VAL A 129 -5.30 -19.11 -2.05
CA VAL A 129 -5.88 -17.76 -2.17
C VAL A 129 -5.60 -16.94 -0.91
N GLN A 130 -5.76 -17.55 0.27
CA GLN A 130 -5.54 -16.83 1.51
C GLN A 130 -4.06 -16.45 1.73
N VAL A 131 -3.12 -17.30 1.32
CA VAL A 131 -1.69 -17.00 1.34
C VAL A 131 -1.35 -15.87 0.35
N LEU A 132 -1.96 -15.87 -0.83
CA LEU A 132 -1.78 -14.80 -1.82
C LEU A 132 -2.35 -13.46 -1.35
N ILE A 133 -3.50 -13.46 -0.66
CA ILE A 133 -4.04 -12.25 -0.01
C ILE A 133 -3.02 -11.67 0.96
N GLU A 134 -2.45 -12.49 1.86
CA GLU A 134 -1.45 -12.01 2.82
C GLU A 134 -0.15 -11.55 2.13
N THR A 135 0.22 -12.18 1.02
CA THR A 135 1.37 -11.78 0.20
C THR A 135 1.15 -10.40 -0.43
N GLY A 136 -0.05 -10.17 -0.98
CA GLY A 136 -0.44 -8.87 -1.51
C GLY A 136 -0.51 -7.79 -0.42
N GLU A 137 -0.97 -8.13 0.79
CA GLU A 137 -0.98 -7.20 1.92
C GLU A 137 0.42 -6.85 2.41
N LEU A 138 1.32 -7.84 2.46
CA LEU A 138 2.74 -7.63 2.77
C LEU A 138 3.38 -6.66 1.78
N PHE A 139 3.27 -6.94 0.47
CA PHE A 139 3.85 -6.07 -0.55
C PHE A 139 3.23 -4.67 -0.57
N THR A 140 1.92 -4.57 -0.32
CA THR A 140 1.23 -3.28 -0.20
C THR A 140 1.80 -2.46 0.95
N PHE A 141 2.07 -3.10 2.09
CA PHE A 141 2.69 -2.44 3.25
C PHE A 141 4.13 -1.99 2.97
N CYS A 142 4.89 -2.79 2.25
CA CYS A 142 6.26 -2.46 1.82
C CYS A 142 6.33 -1.42 0.68
N GLY A 143 5.20 -0.90 0.19
CA GLY A 143 5.16 0.03 -0.95
C GLY A 143 5.43 -0.62 -2.31
N ASN A 144 5.62 -1.94 -2.38
CA ASN A 144 5.83 -2.67 -3.63
C ASN A 144 4.48 -2.98 -4.31
N HIS A 145 3.87 -1.96 -4.90
CA HIS A 145 2.55 -2.07 -5.51
C HIS A 145 2.51 -3.03 -6.71
N ALA A 146 3.58 -3.14 -7.49
CA ALA A 146 3.65 -4.05 -8.64
C ALA A 146 3.51 -5.53 -8.21
N ASN A 147 4.31 -5.96 -7.22
CA ASN A 147 4.23 -7.33 -6.71
C ASN A 147 2.90 -7.58 -5.96
N ALA A 148 2.36 -6.58 -5.28
CA ALA A 148 1.04 -6.68 -4.66
C ALA A 148 -0.08 -6.90 -5.69
N MET A 149 -0.05 -6.16 -6.81
CA MET A 149 -1.00 -6.33 -7.91
C MET A 149 -0.91 -7.73 -8.53
N SER A 150 0.31 -8.23 -8.74
CA SER A 150 0.53 -9.59 -9.25
C SER A 150 -0.05 -10.66 -8.32
N ALA A 151 0.19 -10.54 -7.01
CA ALA A 151 -0.33 -11.49 -6.02
C ALA A 151 -1.87 -11.51 -5.97
N TYR A 152 -2.50 -10.32 -5.99
CA TYR A 152 -3.97 -10.24 -6.01
C TYR A 152 -4.58 -10.73 -7.32
N ALA A 153 -3.96 -10.45 -8.46
CA ALA A 153 -4.42 -10.95 -9.76
C ALA A 153 -4.37 -12.49 -9.81
N GLU A 154 -3.31 -13.09 -9.27
CA GLU A 154 -3.21 -14.54 -9.16
C GLU A 154 -4.28 -15.13 -8.22
N ALA A 155 -4.55 -14.48 -7.07
CA ALA A 155 -5.60 -14.90 -6.15
C ALA A 155 -6.99 -14.85 -6.81
N ILE A 156 -7.30 -13.79 -7.57
CA ILE A 156 -8.56 -13.66 -8.32
C ILE A 156 -8.73 -14.82 -9.30
N ARG A 157 -7.68 -15.16 -10.05
CA ARG A 157 -7.71 -16.29 -11.00
C ARG A 157 -8.03 -17.60 -10.29
N LEU A 158 -7.53 -17.80 -9.07
CA LEU A 158 -7.84 -18.99 -8.27
C LEU A 158 -9.27 -18.96 -7.73
N CYS A 159 -9.76 -17.81 -7.22
CA CYS A 159 -11.16 -17.64 -6.79
C CYS A 159 -12.14 -17.98 -7.91
N TYR A 160 -11.87 -17.53 -9.14
CA TYR A 160 -12.68 -17.83 -10.31
C TYR A 160 -12.80 -19.34 -10.56
N ASN A 161 -11.71 -20.10 -10.39
CA ASN A 161 -11.71 -21.55 -10.60
C ASN A 161 -12.52 -22.32 -9.54
N VAL A 162 -12.74 -21.73 -8.36
CA VAL A 162 -13.50 -22.34 -7.25
C VAL A 162 -14.85 -21.68 -7.01
N GLU A 163 -15.26 -20.76 -7.90
CA GLU A 163 -16.52 -20.03 -7.82
C GLU A 163 -16.71 -19.27 -6.48
N ASP A 164 -15.61 -18.75 -5.91
CA ASP A 164 -15.65 -17.91 -4.70
C ASP A 164 -15.82 -16.43 -5.05
N GLU A 165 -17.05 -16.08 -5.41
CA GLU A 165 -17.44 -14.71 -5.83
C GLU A 165 -17.22 -13.66 -4.73
N ALA A 166 -17.37 -14.04 -3.46
CA ALA A 166 -17.24 -13.11 -2.34
C ALA A 166 -15.79 -12.66 -2.15
N THR A 167 -14.84 -13.59 -2.17
CA THR A 167 -13.41 -13.29 -2.07
C THR A 167 -12.92 -12.58 -3.33
N GLU A 168 -13.43 -12.97 -4.51
CA GLU A 168 -13.14 -12.30 -5.79
C GLU A 168 -13.50 -10.82 -5.76
N ALA A 169 -14.70 -10.47 -5.27
CA ALA A 169 -15.15 -9.08 -5.20
C ALA A 169 -14.26 -8.22 -4.28
N ILE A 170 -13.85 -8.77 -3.13
CA ILE A 170 -12.94 -8.11 -2.19
C ILE A 170 -11.57 -7.86 -2.85
N LEU A 171 -11.01 -8.88 -3.49
CA LEU A 171 -9.72 -8.80 -4.16
C LEU A 171 -9.72 -7.82 -5.33
N THR A 172 -10.79 -7.83 -6.13
CA THR A 172 -10.97 -6.89 -7.26
C THR A 172 -11.02 -5.45 -6.78
N SER A 173 -11.69 -5.18 -5.64
CA SER A 173 -11.70 -3.87 -5.00
C SER A 173 -10.30 -3.43 -4.55
N LYS A 174 -9.52 -4.33 -3.93
CA LYS A 174 -8.12 -4.06 -3.54
C LYS A 174 -7.24 -3.79 -4.75
N LEU A 175 -7.34 -4.59 -5.81
CA LEU A 175 -6.58 -4.43 -7.04
C LEU A 175 -6.88 -3.08 -7.72
N ARG A 176 -8.16 -2.70 -7.83
CA ARG A 176 -8.56 -1.41 -8.41
C ARG A 176 -8.01 -0.21 -7.64
N LYS A 177 -7.96 -0.31 -6.30
CA LYS A 177 -7.32 0.73 -5.47
C LYS A 177 -5.84 0.87 -5.80
N LEU A 178 -5.10 -0.24 -5.87
CA LEU A 178 -3.68 -0.22 -6.23
C LEU A 178 -3.43 0.30 -7.65
N GLN A 179 -4.26 -0.07 -8.61
CA GLN A 179 -4.18 0.46 -9.98
C GLN A 179 -4.32 1.98 -10.01
N ARG A 180 -5.31 2.53 -9.30
CA ARG A 180 -5.47 4.00 -9.19
C ARG A 180 -4.25 4.67 -8.58
N HIS A 181 -3.62 4.04 -7.58
CA HIS A 181 -2.37 4.55 -7.00
C HIS A 181 -1.21 4.49 -8.00
N ALA A 182 -1.06 3.39 -8.75
CA ALA A 182 -0.02 3.25 -9.78
C ALA A 182 -0.22 4.25 -10.92
N ASP A 183 -1.45 4.43 -11.40
CA ASP A 183 -1.78 5.43 -12.42
C ASP A 183 -1.47 6.85 -11.94
N ALA A 184 -1.74 7.14 -10.65
CA ALA A 184 -1.38 8.42 -10.05
C ALA A 184 0.14 8.59 -9.97
N ALA A 185 0.87 7.58 -9.51
CA ALA A 185 2.34 7.62 -9.43
C ALA A 185 2.98 7.80 -10.82
N ALA A 186 2.49 7.12 -11.85
CA ALA A 186 2.99 7.27 -13.22
C ALA A 186 2.77 8.69 -13.77
N ARG A 187 1.62 9.31 -13.46
CA ARG A 187 1.39 10.73 -13.79
C ARG A 187 2.41 11.65 -13.10
N VAL A 188 2.75 11.36 -11.84
CA VAL A 188 3.75 12.14 -11.09
C VAL A 188 5.13 11.98 -11.66
N GLU A 189 5.53 10.76 -12.00
CA GLU A 189 6.82 10.51 -12.61
C GLU A 189 6.93 11.23 -13.96
N ALA A 190 5.87 11.23 -14.77
CA ALA A 190 5.82 12.01 -16.01
C ALA A 190 6.02 13.52 -15.76
N LEU A 191 5.37 14.08 -14.73
CA LEU A 191 5.53 15.48 -14.31
C LEU A 191 6.96 15.80 -13.85
N VAL A 192 7.61 14.87 -13.15
CA VAL A 192 8.99 15.02 -12.66
C VAL A 192 10.01 14.91 -13.79
N VAL A 193 9.83 13.97 -14.72
CA VAL A 193 10.67 13.82 -15.91
C VAL A 193 10.58 15.05 -16.82
N GLU A 194 9.39 15.63 -16.97
CA GLU A 194 9.22 16.91 -17.68
C GLU A 194 10.09 18.00 -17.04
N ARG A 195 10.07 18.15 -15.71
CA ARG A 195 10.92 19.10 -14.97
C ARG A 195 12.43 18.82 -15.07
N ALA A 196 12.85 17.57 -15.13
CA ALA A 196 14.26 17.21 -15.28
C ALA A 196 14.78 17.49 -16.71
N SER A 197 13.91 17.35 -17.72
CA SER A 197 14.21 17.73 -19.10
C SER A 197 14.28 19.24 -19.31
N ASP A 198 13.63 20.02 -18.43
CA ASP A 198 13.69 21.48 -18.42
C ASP A 198 15.06 22.04 -17.97
N GLY A 199 15.96 21.19 -17.48
CA GLY A 199 17.32 21.57 -17.07
C GLY A 199 18.27 21.88 -18.21
N ASP A 200 17.97 21.45 -19.45
CA ASP A 200 18.85 21.68 -20.62
C ASP A 200 18.09 22.04 -21.91
N ASN A 201 16.75 22.07 -21.87
CA ASN A 201 15.94 22.69 -22.90
C ASN A 201 14.74 23.37 -22.24
N ASN A 202 14.37 24.53 -22.77
CA ASN A 202 13.24 25.38 -22.38
C ASN A 202 11.87 24.70 -22.57
N GLY A 203 11.68 23.48 -22.04
CA GLY A 203 10.38 22.85 -21.86
C GLY A 203 9.66 23.52 -20.70
N GLU A 204 8.35 23.61 -20.80
CA GLU A 204 7.51 24.16 -19.73
C GLU A 204 6.87 22.96 -19.02
N SER A 205 7.34 22.54 -17.84
CA SER A 205 6.63 21.52 -17.06
C SER A 205 5.13 21.82 -16.91
N GLU A 206 4.26 20.80 -16.84
CA GLU A 206 2.81 20.99 -16.64
C GLU A 206 2.53 21.90 -15.43
N ARG A 207 3.31 21.77 -14.35
CA ARG A 207 3.26 22.66 -13.17
C ARG A 207 3.58 24.11 -13.54
N SER A 208 4.61 24.35 -14.34
CA SER A 208 4.97 25.70 -14.81
C SER A 208 3.91 26.29 -15.74
N LYS A 209 3.34 25.49 -16.66
CA LYS A 209 2.23 25.90 -17.53
C LYS A 209 0.98 26.26 -16.72
N LEU A 210 0.59 25.39 -15.79
CA LEU A 210 -0.55 25.61 -14.90
C LEU A 210 -0.31 26.81 -13.98
N LYS A 211 0.91 26.98 -13.46
CA LYS A 211 1.28 28.13 -12.62
C LYS A 211 1.22 29.44 -13.41
N ALA A 212 1.77 29.47 -14.63
CA ALA A 212 1.71 30.66 -15.49
C ALA A 212 0.26 31.02 -15.87
N ALA A 213 -0.57 30.02 -16.21
CA ALA A 213 -1.99 30.23 -16.45
C ALA A 213 -2.73 30.71 -15.19
N PHE A 214 -2.35 30.20 -14.01
CA PHE A 214 -2.95 30.58 -12.74
C PHE A 214 -2.59 32.02 -12.37
N GLU A 215 -1.31 32.39 -12.48
CA GLU A 215 -0.81 33.74 -12.19
C GLU A 215 -1.40 34.81 -13.12
N LYS A 216 -1.78 34.45 -14.35
CA LYS A 216 -2.48 35.37 -15.27
C LYS A 216 -3.91 35.69 -14.87
N VAL A 217 -4.55 34.78 -14.13
CA VAL A 217 -5.99 34.84 -13.82
C VAL A 217 -6.24 35.17 -12.35
N ALA A 218 -5.26 34.88 -11.49
CA ALA A 218 -5.27 35.23 -10.08
C ALA A 218 -5.33 36.75 -9.88
N ASP A 219 -5.80 37.16 -8.69
CA ASP A 219 -5.74 38.56 -8.26
C ASP A 219 -4.29 39.01 -7.98
N ASP A 220 -4.11 40.31 -7.72
CA ASP A 220 -2.80 40.91 -7.40
C ASP A 220 -2.15 40.31 -6.14
N TYR A 221 -2.89 39.52 -5.36
CA TYR A 221 -2.44 38.83 -4.15
C TYR A 221 -2.11 37.35 -4.40
N GLY A 222 -2.26 36.86 -5.64
CA GLY A 222 -1.94 35.48 -6.03
C GLY A 222 -3.03 34.47 -5.67
N PHE A 223 -4.28 34.91 -5.49
CA PHE A 223 -5.42 34.05 -5.18
C PHE A 223 -6.43 34.02 -6.32
N LEU A 224 -7.10 32.87 -6.47
CA LEU A 224 -8.14 32.66 -7.47
C LEU A 224 -9.51 32.56 -6.79
N VAL A 225 -10.50 33.28 -7.30
CA VAL A 225 -11.90 33.24 -6.87
C VAL A 225 -12.77 32.46 -7.86
N LYS A 226 -13.89 31.86 -7.41
CA LYS A 226 -14.71 30.91 -8.20
C LYS A 226 -15.07 31.38 -9.63
N ASN A 227 -15.43 32.65 -9.78
CA ASN A 227 -15.80 33.25 -11.07
C ASN A 227 -14.62 33.37 -12.06
N GLN A 228 -13.37 33.24 -11.58
CA GLN A 228 -12.18 33.24 -12.41
C GLN A 228 -11.82 31.83 -12.95
N LEU A 229 -12.41 30.75 -12.42
CA LEU A 229 -12.15 29.39 -12.91
C LEU A 229 -12.55 29.19 -14.38
N GLN A 230 -13.59 29.90 -14.83
CA GLN A 230 -14.00 29.86 -16.24
C GLN A 230 -12.93 30.51 -17.13
N ALA A 231 -12.38 31.66 -16.72
CA ALA A 231 -11.28 32.30 -17.44
C ALA A 231 -10.00 31.46 -17.42
N PHE A 232 -9.72 30.81 -16.28
CA PHE A 232 -8.60 29.87 -16.14
C PHE A 232 -8.72 28.67 -17.09
N SER A 233 -9.92 28.10 -17.28
CA SER A 233 -10.13 27.03 -18.28
C SER A 233 -9.84 27.49 -19.71
N GLY A 234 -10.10 28.76 -20.02
CA GLY A 234 -9.76 29.37 -21.30
C GLY A 234 -8.25 29.52 -21.50
N GLU A 235 -7.51 29.93 -20.47
CA GLU A 235 -6.04 30.03 -20.51
C GLU A 235 -5.35 28.65 -20.64
N LEU A 236 -5.99 27.59 -20.14
CA LEU A 236 -5.52 26.21 -20.33
C LEU A 236 -5.83 25.64 -21.72
N GLY A 237 -6.49 26.40 -22.59
CA GLY A 237 -6.79 25.99 -23.97
C GLY A 237 -7.81 24.85 -24.05
N MET A 238 -8.71 24.71 -23.08
CA MET A 238 -9.74 23.68 -23.09
C MET A 238 -10.69 23.89 -24.29
N HIS A 239 -10.90 22.85 -25.10
CA HIS A 239 -11.76 22.92 -26.30
C HIS A 239 -13.24 23.18 -25.98
N GLU A 240 -13.69 22.79 -24.79
CA GLU A 240 -15.00 23.13 -24.26
C GLU A 240 -14.82 23.88 -22.94
N ALA A 241 -15.53 25.00 -22.78
CA ALA A 241 -15.50 25.76 -21.53
C ALA A 241 -16.18 24.96 -20.42
N LEU A 242 -15.60 25.00 -19.21
CA LEU A 242 -16.20 24.35 -18.05
C LEU A 242 -17.64 24.85 -17.82
N THR A 243 -18.56 23.91 -17.61
CA THR A 243 -19.93 24.22 -17.23
C THR A 243 -19.99 24.76 -15.80
N ASN A 244 -21.03 25.53 -15.49
CA ASN A 244 -21.23 26.04 -14.13
C ASN A 244 -21.30 24.91 -13.07
N SER A 245 -21.83 23.74 -13.43
CA SER A 245 -21.86 22.56 -12.55
C SER A 245 -20.47 21.98 -12.28
N GLU A 246 -19.60 21.93 -13.29
CA GLU A 246 -18.23 21.44 -13.12
C GLU A 246 -17.40 22.41 -12.29
N ILE A 247 -17.57 23.72 -12.52
CA ILE A 247 -16.94 24.77 -11.70
C ILE A 247 -17.40 24.66 -10.25
N ASP A 248 -18.70 24.43 -10.01
CA ASP A 248 -19.25 24.26 -8.66
C ASP A 248 -18.65 23.04 -7.94
N ASP A 249 -18.52 21.92 -8.63
CA ASP A 249 -17.99 20.68 -8.07
C ASP A 249 -16.48 20.77 -7.81
N MET A 250 -15.70 21.29 -8.76
CA MET A 250 -14.27 21.55 -8.59
C MET A 250 -14.02 22.48 -7.40
N TRP A 251 -14.77 23.58 -7.32
CA TRP A 251 -14.64 24.55 -6.24
C TRP A 251 -14.94 23.95 -4.86
N ARG A 252 -15.98 23.11 -4.76
CA ARG A 252 -16.31 22.40 -3.51
C ARG A 252 -15.20 21.47 -3.08
N GLN A 253 -14.61 20.72 -4.00
CA GLN A 253 -13.52 19.79 -3.68
C GLN A 253 -12.25 20.53 -3.23
N MET A 254 -11.88 21.63 -3.90
CA MET A 254 -10.73 22.46 -3.49
C MET A 254 -10.93 23.04 -2.09
N GLN A 255 -12.14 23.55 -1.77
CA GLN A 255 -12.45 24.06 -0.43
C GLN A 255 -12.47 22.97 0.65
N GLN A 256 -12.84 21.74 0.31
CA GLN A 256 -12.77 20.61 1.25
C GLN A 256 -11.31 20.22 1.53
N ASN A 257 -10.47 20.16 0.50
CA ASN A 257 -9.03 19.87 0.64
C ASN A 257 -8.30 20.95 1.44
N ASP A 258 -8.66 22.22 1.25
CA ASP A 258 -8.10 23.35 2.00
C ASP A 258 -8.43 23.26 3.50
N LYS A 259 -9.67 22.87 3.84
CA LYS A 259 -10.10 22.66 5.24
C LYS A 259 -9.42 21.49 5.92
N SER A 260 -9.11 20.41 5.19
CA SER A 260 -8.40 19.26 5.75
C SER A 260 -6.90 19.54 5.98
N ALA A 261 -6.30 20.43 5.20
CA ALA A 261 -4.88 20.76 5.29
C ALA A 261 -4.52 21.66 6.49
N HIS A 262 -5.42 22.58 6.89
CA HIS A 262 -5.12 23.68 7.83
C HIS A 262 -5.61 23.45 9.27
N THR A 263 -5.62 22.21 9.77
CA THR A 263 -5.83 21.93 11.21
C THR A 263 -4.60 22.18 12.10
N ARG A 264 -3.52 22.77 11.54
CA ARG A 264 -2.34 23.21 12.28
C ARG A 264 -1.99 24.64 11.84
N ASP A 265 -2.12 25.57 12.79
CA ASP A 265 -1.56 26.93 12.86
C ASP A 265 -1.54 27.77 11.56
N ASP A 266 -2.42 28.76 11.45
CA ASP A 266 -1.99 30.17 11.26
C ASP A 266 -3.16 31.18 11.25
N ALA A 267 -2.89 32.37 11.79
CA ALA A 267 -3.83 33.45 12.06
C ALA A 267 -3.98 34.49 10.92
N GLN A 268 -3.64 34.14 9.68
CA GLN A 268 -3.81 35.01 8.51
C GLN A 268 -4.82 34.40 7.53
N ARG A 269 -6.07 34.84 7.64
CA ARG A 269 -7.20 34.39 6.85
C ARG A 269 -7.38 35.27 5.60
N PRO A 270 -7.33 34.77 4.36
CA PRO A 270 -8.05 35.40 3.25
C PRO A 270 -9.55 35.08 3.40
N ALA A 271 -10.41 35.96 2.89
CA ALA A 271 -11.85 35.76 2.92
C ALA A 271 -12.24 34.37 2.35
N SER A 272 -13.32 33.78 2.88
CA SER A 272 -13.75 32.38 2.70
C SER A 272 -14.01 31.89 1.26
N ASN A 273 -13.61 32.64 0.24
CA ASN A 273 -14.01 32.49 -1.15
C ASN A 273 -12.83 32.56 -2.14
N ALA A 274 -11.58 32.36 -1.70
CA ALA A 274 -10.41 32.36 -2.59
C ALA A 274 -9.49 31.16 -2.32
N ILE A 275 -8.79 30.64 -3.34
CA ILE A 275 -7.85 29.51 -3.27
C ILE A 275 -6.46 29.93 -3.73
N SER A 276 -5.41 29.39 -3.10
CA SER A 276 -4.02 29.59 -3.53
C SER A 276 -3.63 28.62 -4.65
N PHE A 277 -2.55 28.91 -5.38
CA PHE A 277 -1.98 27.95 -6.35
C PHE A 277 -1.58 26.64 -5.68
N ASP A 278 -1.13 26.68 -4.43
CA ASP A 278 -0.73 25.50 -3.68
C ASP A 278 -1.92 24.59 -3.37
N THR A 279 -3.03 25.19 -2.90
CA THR A 279 -4.31 24.50 -2.69
C THR A 279 -4.83 23.89 -4.00
N PHE A 280 -4.76 24.64 -5.10
CA PHE A 280 -5.14 24.16 -6.43
C PHE A 280 -4.26 23.00 -6.89
N TRP A 281 -2.95 23.13 -6.77
CA TRP A 281 -2.00 22.10 -7.19
C TRP A 281 -2.18 20.83 -6.37
N ARG A 282 -2.35 20.95 -5.06
CA ARG A 282 -2.63 19.82 -4.16
C ARG A 282 -3.92 19.10 -4.51
N TRP A 283 -4.97 19.83 -4.90
CA TRP A 283 -6.19 19.22 -5.44
C TRP A 283 -5.95 18.55 -6.80
N TRP A 284 -5.18 19.19 -7.68
CA TRP A 284 -4.85 18.69 -9.03
C TRP A 284 -4.11 17.35 -8.99
N VAL A 285 -3.11 17.22 -8.10
CA VAL A 285 -2.27 16.01 -8.02
C VAL A 285 -2.72 15.00 -6.97
N SER A 286 -3.65 15.37 -6.08
CA SER A 286 -4.08 14.64 -4.87
C SER A 286 -3.12 14.74 -3.67
N ASP A 287 -3.66 14.61 -2.44
CA ASP A 287 -2.91 14.70 -1.18
C ASP A 287 -1.71 13.76 -1.11
N ALA A 288 -1.91 12.47 -1.40
CA ALA A 288 -0.84 11.45 -1.32
C ALA A 288 0.35 11.77 -2.24
N VAL A 289 0.06 12.37 -3.40
CA VAL A 289 1.05 12.78 -4.37
C VAL A 289 1.74 14.07 -3.95
N TYR A 290 0.98 15.06 -3.50
CA TYR A 290 1.51 16.32 -3.00
C TYR A 290 2.47 16.07 -1.83
N ASP A 291 2.10 15.21 -0.88
CA ASP A 291 2.93 14.82 0.25
C ASP A 291 4.21 14.08 -0.19
N TYR A 292 4.13 13.25 -1.22
CA TYR A 292 5.30 12.60 -1.82
C TYR A 292 6.24 13.63 -2.47
N MET A 293 5.70 14.55 -3.27
CA MET A 293 6.49 15.61 -3.92
C MET A 293 7.15 16.52 -2.89
N MET A 294 6.44 16.90 -1.81
CA MET A 294 6.99 17.68 -0.69
C MET A 294 8.14 16.93 0.01
N LYS A 295 7.96 15.65 0.32
CA LYS A 295 9.00 14.83 1.00
C LYS A 295 10.28 14.68 0.17
N HIS A 296 10.16 14.68 -1.15
CA HIS A 296 11.29 14.54 -2.07
C HIS A 296 11.79 15.88 -2.66
N ALA A 297 11.34 17.03 -2.12
CA ALA A 297 11.71 18.38 -2.58
C ALA A 297 11.43 18.64 -4.08
N LEU A 298 10.39 18.00 -4.60
CA LEU A 298 9.96 18.10 -6.01
C LEU A 298 8.95 19.24 -6.24
N ILE A 299 8.54 19.96 -5.19
CA ILE A 299 7.72 21.19 -5.23
C ILE A 299 8.13 22.19 -4.16
#